data_AF-A0A378SWM0-F1
#
_entry.id   AF-A0A378SWM0-F1
#
_cell.length_a   1.000
_cell.length_b   1.000
_cell.length_c   1.000
_cell.angle_alpha   90.00
_cell.angle_beta   90.00
_cell.angle_gamma   90.00
#
_symmetry.space_group_name_H-M   'P 1'
#
loop_
_entity.id
_entity.type
_entity.pdbx_description
1 polymer ?
#
loop_
_entity_poly.entity_id
_entity_poly.type
_entity_poly.pdbx_seq_one_letter_code
_entity_poly.pdbx_strand_id
1 'polypeptide(L)'
;MPEGYAVLKTHAWLDRLVRNEYKDAADLALVVHWYTEDVDRLYAEENVWAMDLHDFDLRLAAAALVGRDMANGLSSGELTFLADRIGSADRDLLAHYFAVGAPGWPAKDRDRRLIVNAAFDQLMA
;
A
#
# COMPACT_ATOMS: atom_id res chain seq x y z
N MET A 1 6.63 -13.27 -4.46
CA MET A 1 5.33 -12.59 -4.63
C MET A 1 5.48 -11.16 -4.10
N PRO A 2 4.84 -10.14 -4.71
CA PRO A 2 5.17 -8.74 -4.44
C PRO A 2 4.80 -8.23 -3.02
N GLU A 3 3.93 -8.93 -2.29
CA GLU A 3 3.53 -8.61 -0.91
C GLU A 3 4.69 -8.72 0.08
N GLY A 4 5.54 -9.74 -0.01
CA GLY A 4 6.73 -9.86 0.85
C GLY A 4 7.73 -8.71 0.60
N TYR A 5 7.82 -8.24 -0.64
CA TYR A 5 8.59 -7.05 -0.98
C TYR A 5 7.95 -5.78 -0.39
N ALA A 6 6.61 -5.65 -0.44
CA ALA A 6 5.89 -4.54 0.18
C ALA A 6 6.05 -4.51 1.71
N VAL A 7 6.00 -5.66 2.40
CA VAL A 7 6.28 -5.75 3.84
C VAL A 7 7.69 -5.25 4.13
N LEU A 8 8.69 -5.75 3.41
CA LEU A 8 10.08 -5.34 3.58
C LEU A 8 10.26 -3.82 3.34
N LYS A 9 9.61 -3.28 2.31
CA LYS A 9 9.67 -1.85 1.99
C LYS A 9 8.95 -0.97 2.99
N THR A 10 7.87 -1.47 3.58
CA THR A 10 7.17 -0.77 4.66
C THR A 10 8.07 -0.68 5.90
N HIS A 11 8.72 -1.78 6.31
CA HIS A 11 9.72 -1.73 7.38
C HIS A 11 10.88 -0.77 7.05
N ALA A 12 11.44 -0.87 5.84
CA ALA A 12 12.54 -0.02 5.41
C ALA A 12 12.16 1.47 5.44
N TRP A 13 10.98 1.83 4.94
CA TRP A 13 10.45 3.20 5.02
C TRP A 13 10.40 3.69 6.47
N LEU A 14 9.78 2.91 7.36
CA LEU A 14 9.59 3.28 8.76
C LEU A 14 10.93 3.39 9.52
N ASP A 15 11.94 2.58 9.17
CA ASP A 15 13.28 2.66 9.77
C ASP A 15 14.11 3.84 9.24
N ARG A 16 13.90 4.22 7.99
CA ARG A 16 14.71 5.23 7.27
C ARG A 16 14.14 6.64 7.33
N LEU A 17 12.89 6.78 7.77
CA LEU A 17 12.23 8.08 7.93
C LEU A 17 13.05 9.03 8.83
N VAL A 18 13.67 8.51 9.90
CA VAL A 18 14.55 9.29 10.80
C VAL A 18 15.85 9.78 10.15
N ARG A 19 16.19 9.25 8.95
CA ARG A 19 17.39 9.60 8.18
C ARG A 19 17.08 10.41 6.92
N ASN A 20 15.82 10.83 6.74
CA ASN A 20 15.33 11.52 5.54
C ASN A 20 15.55 10.73 4.22
N GLU A 21 15.49 9.40 4.30
CA GLU A 21 15.61 8.51 3.14
C GLU A 21 14.22 8.02 2.71
N TYR A 22 13.75 8.50 1.55
CA TYR A 22 12.32 8.36 1.16
C TYR A 22 12.04 7.44 -0.03
N LYS A 23 13.07 6.82 -0.61
CA LYS A 23 12.95 6.02 -1.84
C LYS A 23 11.98 4.84 -1.71
N ASP A 24 11.82 4.30 -0.49
CA ASP A 24 10.96 3.14 -0.26
C ASP A 24 9.47 3.47 -0.48
N ALA A 25 9.06 4.74 -0.41
CA ALA A 25 7.71 5.17 -0.78
C ALA A 25 7.40 4.96 -2.26
N ALA A 26 8.35 5.25 -3.14
CA ALA A 26 8.20 5.02 -4.58
C ALA A 26 8.19 3.52 -4.90
N ASP A 27 8.95 2.71 -4.16
CA ASP A 27 8.91 1.25 -4.27
C ASP A 27 7.54 0.68 -3.86
N LEU A 28 6.93 1.21 -2.78
CA LEU A 28 5.58 0.82 -2.38
C LEU A 28 4.53 1.24 -3.42
N ALA A 29 4.66 2.43 -4.01
CA ALA A 29 3.81 2.88 -5.11
C ALA A 29 3.90 1.96 -6.33
N LEU A 30 5.11 1.50 -6.65
CA LEU A 30 5.35 0.54 -7.73
C LEU A 30 4.66 -0.80 -7.48
N VAL A 31 4.65 -1.31 -6.24
CA VAL A 31 3.93 -2.55 -5.91
C VAL A 31 2.43 -2.40 -6.16
N VAL A 32 1.83 -1.31 -5.69
CA VAL A 32 0.40 -1.04 -5.94
C VAL A 32 0.14 -0.96 -7.45
N HIS A 33 1.02 -0.31 -8.21
CA HIS A 33 0.89 -0.26 -9.65
C HIS A 33 0.90 -1.66 -10.30
N TRP A 34 1.79 -2.57 -9.90
CA TRP A 34 1.76 -3.95 -10.40
C TRP A 34 0.44 -4.66 -10.09
N TYR A 35 -0.15 -4.42 -8.93
CA TYR A 35 -1.47 -4.96 -8.59
C TYR A 35 -2.57 -4.35 -9.46
N THR A 36 -2.45 -3.09 -9.89
CA THR A 36 -3.42 -2.48 -10.82
C THR A 36 -3.34 -3.06 -12.23
N GLU A 37 -2.19 -3.61 -12.63
CA GLU A 37 -2.02 -4.24 -13.94
C GLU A 37 -2.62 -5.65 -13.98
N ASP A 38 -2.73 -6.31 -12.82
CA ASP A 38 -3.33 -7.64 -12.67
C ASP A 38 -4.86 -7.55 -12.48
N VAL A 39 -5.54 -7.14 -13.55
CA VAL A 39 -7.00 -6.91 -13.55
C VAL A 39 -7.77 -8.18 -13.22
N ASP A 40 -7.36 -9.32 -13.78
CA ASP A 40 -8.02 -10.61 -13.53
C ASP A 40 -8.03 -10.96 -12.04
N ARG A 41 -6.92 -10.68 -11.33
CA ARG A 41 -6.84 -10.86 -9.88
C ARG A 41 -7.76 -9.92 -9.11
N LEU A 42 -7.89 -8.66 -9.52
CA LEU A 42 -8.79 -7.70 -8.85
C LEU A 42 -10.26 -8.09 -8.96
N TYR A 43 -10.65 -8.69 -10.09
CA TYR A 43 -12.01 -9.16 -10.33
C TYR A 43 -12.24 -10.63 -9.94
N ALA A 44 -11.24 -11.31 -9.39
CA ALA A 44 -11.42 -12.63 -8.82
C ALA A 44 -12.45 -12.60 -7.68
N GLU A 45 -13.24 -13.67 -7.54
CA GLU A 45 -14.37 -13.74 -6.60
C GLU A 45 -13.92 -13.44 -5.15
N GLU A 46 -12.74 -13.92 -4.76
CA GLU A 46 -12.15 -13.69 -3.45
C GLU A 46 -11.66 -12.26 -3.21
N ASN A 47 -11.49 -11.45 -4.26
CA ASN A 47 -10.90 -10.10 -4.20
C ASN A 47 -11.88 -8.98 -4.58
N VAL A 48 -13.05 -9.32 -5.14
CA VAL A 48 -14.06 -8.34 -5.58
C VAL A 48 -14.52 -7.40 -4.45
N TRP A 49 -14.40 -7.83 -3.19
CA TRP A 49 -14.67 -6.99 -2.02
C TRP A 49 -13.88 -5.67 -2.04
N ALA A 50 -12.65 -5.69 -2.56
CA ALA A 50 -11.80 -4.50 -2.62
C ALA A 50 -12.30 -3.49 -3.65
N MET A 51 -12.92 -3.98 -4.74
CA MET A 51 -13.56 -3.15 -5.75
C MET A 51 -14.83 -2.51 -5.19
N ASP A 52 -15.68 -3.30 -4.53
CA ASP A 52 -16.91 -2.80 -3.90
C ASP A 52 -16.62 -1.75 -2.81
N LEU A 53 -15.60 -2.00 -1.98
CA LEU A 53 -15.20 -1.09 -0.91
C LEU A 53 -14.75 0.29 -1.42
N HIS A 54 -14.22 0.34 -2.64
CA HIS A 54 -13.59 1.53 -3.21
C HIS A 54 -14.32 2.05 -4.45
N ASP A 55 -15.62 1.81 -4.57
CA ASP A 55 -16.48 2.31 -5.65
C ASP A 55 -15.89 2.03 -7.05
N PHE A 56 -15.29 0.85 -7.21
CA PHE A 56 -14.63 0.39 -8.43
C PHE A 56 -13.42 1.23 -8.89
N ASP A 57 -12.80 2.03 -8.01
CA ASP A 57 -11.48 2.62 -8.30
C ASP A 57 -10.39 1.54 -8.21
N LEU A 58 -9.89 1.13 -9.39
CA LEU A 58 -8.87 0.08 -9.53
C LEU A 58 -7.61 0.33 -8.69
N ARG A 59 -7.18 1.59 -8.50
CA ARG A 59 -5.94 1.89 -7.74
C ARG A 59 -6.17 1.74 -6.24
N LEU A 60 -7.32 2.17 -5.75
CA LEU A 60 -7.67 2.02 -4.35
C LEU A 60 -7.93 0.56 -4.01
N ALA A 61 -8.65 -0.16 -4.87
CA ALA A 61 -8.87 -1.60 -4.74
C ALA A 61 -7.55 -2.40 -4.74
N ALA A 62 -6.65 -2.09 -5.69
CA ALA A 62 -5.32 -2.70 -5.73
C ALA A 62 -4.51 -2.41 -4.46
N ALA A 63 -4.54 -1.19 -3.95
CA ALA A 63 -3.86 -0.84 -2.71
C ALA A 63 -4.41 -1.61 -1.51
N ALA A 64 -5.73 -1.69 -1.37
CA ALA A 64 -6.37 -2.50 -0.33
C ALA A 64 -5.98 -3.98 -0.45
N LEU A 65 -5.97 -4.52 -1.66
CA LEU A 65 -5.54 -5.91 -1.87
C LEU A 65 -4.06 -6.13 -1.48
N VAL A 66 -3.16 -5.20 -1.83
CA VAL A 66 -1.76 -5.24 -1.35
C VAL A 66 -1.71 -5.29 0.18
N GLY A 67 -2.45 -4.41 0.86
CA GLY A 67 -2.50 -4.38 2.31
C GLY A 67 -3.04 -5.68 2.92
N ARG A 68 -4.09 -6.24 2.33
CA ARG A 68 -4.68 -7.52 2.74
C ARG A 68 -3.69 -8.68 2.59
N ASP A 69 -2.97 -8.73 1.48
CA ASP A 69 -2.00 -9.80 1.21
C ASP A 69 -0.75 -9.67 2.09
N MET A 70 -0.31 -8.45 2.37
CA MET A 70 0.70 -8.18 3.40
C MET A 70 0.25 -8.71 4.76
N ALA A 71 -1.00 -8.44 5.18
CA ALA A 71 -1.53 -8.93 6.45
C ALA A 71 -1.59 -10.47 6.51
N ASN A 72 -2.07 -11.11 5.43
CA ASN A 72 -2.18 -12.57 5.34
C ASN A 72 -0.80 -13.27 5.37
N GLY A 73 0.24 -12.61 4.89
CA GLY A 73 1.61 -13.15 4.87
C GLY A 73 2.37 -13.01 6.19
N LEU A 74 1.84 -12.28 7.18
CA LEU A 74 2.48 -12.03 8.47
C LEU A 74 1.87 -12.89 9.58
N SER A 75 2.67 -13.27 10.56
CA SER A 75 2.11 -13.81 11.81
C SER A 75 1.34 -12.72 12.57
N SER A 76 0.42 -13.10 13.46
CA SER A 76 -0.37 -12.13 14.24
C SER A 76 0.50 -11.16 15.07
N GLY A 77 1.64 -11.63 15.58
CA GLY A 77 2.59 -10.79 16.31
C GLY A 77 3.30 -9.78 15.42
N GLU A 78 3.72 -10.19 14.22
CA GLU A 78 4.35 -9.31 13.24
C GLU A 78 3.37 -8.28 12.69
N LEU A 79 2.13 -8.69 12.41
CA LEU A 79 1.07 -7.79 11.96
C LEU A 79 0.78 -6.71 13.02
N THR A 80 0.60 -7.10 14.29
CA THR A 80 0.37 -6.16 15.39
C THR A 80 1.53 -5.16 15.50
N PHE A 81 2.77 -5.66 15.47
CA PHE A 81 3.96 -4.81 15.53
C PHE A 81 4.05 -3.83 14.35
N LEU A 82 3.78 -4.29 13.13
CA LEU A 82 3.80 -3.43 11.94
C LEU A 82 2.67 -2.39 11.99
N ALA A 83 1.47 -2.79 12.39
CA ALA A 83 0.31 -1.91 12.54
C ALA A 83 0.56 -0.78 13.53
N ASP A 84 1.12 -1.07 14.71
CA ASP A 84 1.48 -0.08 15.72
C ASP A 84 2.46 0.97 15.16
N ARG A 85 3.48 0.50 14.42
CA ARG A 85 4.45 1.40 13.80
C ARG A 85 3.81 2.29 12.74
N ILE A 86 2.95 1.71 11.89
CA ILE A 86 2.21 2.46 10.86
C ILE A 86 1.28 3.50 11.49
N GLY A 87 0.61 3.16 12.60
CA GLY A 87 -0.28 4.08 13.31
C GLY A 87 0.42 5.34 13.83
N SER A 88 1.73 5.28 14.05
CA SER A 88 2.57 6.41 14.47
C SER A 88 3.28 7.15 13.33
N ALA A 89 3.19 6.64 12.10
CA ALA A 89 3.94 7.15 10.97
C ALA A 89 3.25 8.34 10.27
N ASP A 90 4.04 9.28 9.76
CA ASP A 90 3.53 10.37 8.93
C ASP A 90 3.13 9.84 7.54
N ARG A 91 1.84 9.58 7.39
CA ARG A 91 1.27 9.09 6.13
C ARG A 91 1.18 10.18 5.05
N ASP A 92 1.19 11.46 5.41
CA ASP A 92 1.21 12.55 4.44
C ASP A 92 2.60 12.64 3.80
N LEU A 93 3.65 12.47 4.60
CA LEU A 93 5.02 12.35 4.10
C LEU A 93 5.20 11.13 3.19
N LEU A 94 4.61 9.97 3.57
CA LEU A 94 4.61 8.81 2.70
C LEU A 94 3.92 9.12 1.37
N ALA A 95 2.72 9.71 1.41
CA ALA A 95 1.96 10.08 0.21
C ALA A 95 2.71 11.07 -0.70
N HIS A 96 3.48 11.99 -0.13
CA HIS A 96 4.31 12.92 -0.88
C HIS A 96 5.31 12.20 -1.79
N TYR A 97 5.97 11.17 -1.27
CA TYR A 97 6.95 10.36 -2.00
C TYR A 97 6.36 9.11 -2.67
N PHE A 98 5.06 8.86 -2.55
CA PHE A 98 4.36 7.69 -3.11
C PHE A 98 4.09 7.85 -4.61
N ALA A 99 5.15 7.94 -5.40
CA ALA A 99 5.09 8.22 -6.82
C ALA A 99 5.73 7.11 -7.65
N VAL A 100 5.07 6.74 -8.74
CA VAL A 100 5.63 5.91 -9.82
C VAL A 100 5.48 6.65 -11.15
N GLY A 101 6.44 6.47 -12.05
CA GLY A 101 6.44 7.09 -13.38
C GLY A 101 5.45 6.47 -14.38
N ALA A 102 4.38 5.85 -13.88
CA ALA A 102 3.38 5.18 -14.71
C ALA A 102 2.30 6.17 -15.20
N PRO A 103 1.81 6.03 -16.44
CA PRO A 103 0.70 6.83 -16.94
C PRO A 103 -0.54 6.71 -16.05
N GLY A 104 -1.18 7.84 -15.76
CA GLY A 104 -2.38 7.88 -14.92
C GLY A 104 -2.12 7.76 -13.41
N TRP A 105 -0.87 7.65 -12.96
CA TRP A 105 -0.57 7.76 -11.53
C TRP A 105 -0.88 9.18 -11.02
N PRO A 106 -1.48 9.35 -9.82
CA PRO A 106 -1.83 10.68 -9.35
C PRO A 106 -0.60 11.59 -9.16
N ALA A 107 -0.73 12.83 -9.61
CA ALA A 107 0.31 13.85 -9.45
C ALA A 107 0.23 14.57 -8.10
N LYS A 108 -0.95 14.61 -7.46
CA LYS A 108 -1.20 15.35 -6.23
C LYS A 108 -1.10 14.43 -5.02
N ASP A 109 -0.43 14.91 -3.97
CA ASP A 109 -0.25 14.17 -2.71
C ASP A 109 -1.58 13.76 -2.08
N ARG A 110 -2.60 14.63 -2.13
CA ARG A 110 -3.94 14.33 -1.61
C ARG A 110 -4.55 13.08 -2.25
N ASP A 111 -4.31 12.85 -3.53
CA ASP A 111 -4.89 11.73 -4.28
C ASP A 111 -4.06 10.46 -4.01
N ARG A 112 -2.72 10.59 -3.89
CA ARG A 112 -1.82 9.50 -3.44
C ARG A 112 -2.12 9.07 -2.01
N ARG A 113 -2.52 10.02 -1.16
CA ARG A 113 -2.87 9.78 0.24
C ARG A 113 -4.03 8.80 0.38
N LEU A 114 -4.99 8.83 -0.55
CA LEU A 114 -6.10 7.88 -0.61
C LEU A 114 -5.57 6.46 -0.88
N ILE A 115 -4.62 6.31 -1.79
CA ILE A 115 -3.98 5.02 -2.11
C ILE A 115 -3.23 4.48 -0.89
N VAL A 116 -2.46 5.33 -0.21
CA VAL A 116 -1.74 4.95 1.03
C VAL A 116 -2.70 4.49 2.12
N ASN A 117 -3.83 5.19 2.31
CA ASN A 117 -4.86 4.77 3.28
C ASN A 117 -5.47 3.43 2.91
N ALA A 118 -5.90 3.26 1.65
CA ALA A 118 -6.52 2.01 1.20
C ALA A 118 -5.64 0.79 1.51
N ALA A 119 -4.32 0.88 1.31
CA ALA A 119 -3.40 -0.18 1.70
C ALA A 119 -3.26 -0.36 3.23
N PHE A 120 -2.95 0.73 3.94
CA PHE A 120 -2.57 0.61 5.36
C PHE A 120 -3.75 0.41 6.30
N ASP A 121 -4.96 0.73 5.88
CA ASP A 121 -6.16 0.46 6.67
C ASP A 121 -6.44 -1.05 6.75
N GLN A 122 -6.01 -1.84 5.76
CA GLN A 122 -6.11 -3.31 5.77
C GLN A 122 -5.10 -3.99 6.72
N LEU A 123 -4.03 -3.28 7.09
CA LEU A 123 -3.05 -3.76 8.08
C LEU A 123 -3.48 -3.47 9.53
N MET A 124 -4.47 -2.59 9.71
CA MET A 124 -4.96 -2.15 11.02
C MET A 124 -6.38 -2.64 11.32
N ALA A 125 -6.99 -3.40 10.40
CA ALA A 125 -8.37 -3.90 10.49
C ALA A 125 -8.52 -5.12 11.40
#